data_AF-A0A5R2MYF7-F1
#
_entry.id   AF-A0A5R2MYF7-F1
#
_cell.length_a   1.000
_cell.length_b   1.000
_cell.length_c   1.000
_cell.angle_alpha   90.00
_cell.angle_beta   90.00
_cell.angle_gamma   90.00
#
_symmetry.space_group_name_H-M   'P 1'
#
loop_
_entity.id
_entity.type
_entity.pdbx_description
1 polymer ?
#
loop_
_entity_poly.entity_id
_entity_poly.type
_entity_poly.pdbx_seq_one_letter_code
_entity_poly.pdbx_strand_id
1 'polypeptide(L)'
;QLPQVVQSNGITVSKSSTGFLMVIGFVSSDGKMNSTDLADYVDATVNDTLKRVEGVGSTQLFGSGYAMRIWLDPDKLAKYALMPNDVASAIEAQNTQVSAGRPPSWP
;
A
#
# COMPACT_ATOMS: atom_id res chain seq x y z
N GLN A 1 -19.43 11.37 -12.46
CA GLN A 1 -19.15 10.23 -11.57
C GLN A 1 -17.75 9.72 -11.90
N LEU A 2 -16.94 9.40 -10.90
CA LEU A 2 -15.56 8.95 -11.11
C LEU A 2 -15.54 7.43 -11.35
N PRO A 3 -14.77 6.94 -12.34
CA PRO A 3 -14.59 5.51 -12.57
C PRO A 3 -14.10 4.80 -11.30
N GLN A 4 -14.53 3.57 -11.09
CA GLN A 4 -14.24 2.79 -9.87
C GLN A 4 -12.73 2.63 -9.62
N VAL A 5 -11.93 2.53 -10.70
CA VAL A 5 -10.47 2.53 -10.67
C VAL A 5 -9.88 3.79 -9.99
N VAL A 6 -10.51 4.95 -10.18
CA VAL A 6 -10.04 6.22 -9.59
C VAL A 6 -10.41 6.31 -8.10
N GLN A 7 -11.49 5.64 -7.69
CA GLN A 7 -11.88 5.56 -6.28
C GLN A 7 -10.93 4.64 -5.49
N SER A 8 -10.49 3.53 -6.10
CA SER A 8 -9.53 2.60 -5.47
C SER A 8 -8.14 3.22 -5.25
N ASN A 9 -7.73 4.19 -6.06
CA ASN A 9 -6.43 4.85 -5.91
C ASN A 9 -6.44 5.99 -4.87
N GLY A 10 -7.62 6.35 -4.33
CA GLY A 10 -7.79 7.45 -3.39
C GLY A 10 -7.67 8.82 -4.07
N ILE A 11 -8.49 9.78 -3.63
CA ILE A 11 -8.42 11.16 -4.11
C ILE A 11 -7.93 12.02 -2.95
N THR A 12 -6.71 12.51 -3.04
CA THR A 12 -6.15 13.44 -2.05
C THR A 12 -6.28 14.86 -2.56
N VAL A 13 -7.12 15.67 -1.91
CA VAL A 13 -7.22 17.11 -2.20
C VAL A 13 -6.33 17.85 -1.21
N SER A 14 -5.23 18.43 -1.68
CA SER A 14 -4.35 19.26 -0.84
C SER A 14 -4.30 20.69 -1.38
N LYS A 15 -4.32 21.69 -0.48
CA LYS A 15 -4.07 23.09 -0.82
C LYS A 15 -2.57 23.26 -1.10
N SER A 16 -2.18 23.36 -2.37
CA SER A 16 -0.79 23.58 -2.74
C SER A 16 -0.39 25.05 -2.48
N SER A 17 0.33 25.31 -1.40
CA SER A 17 1.37 26.35 -1.46
C SER A 17 2.50 25.76 -2.31
N THR A 18 2.91 26.44 -3.37
CA THR A 18 3.74 25.89 -4.47
C THR A 18 5.22 25.74 -4.09
N GLY A 19 5.52 25.06 -2.98
CA GLY A 19 6.88 24.79 -2.52
C GLY A 19 6.96 23.82 -1.33
N PHE A 20 7.99 22.98 -1.32
CA PHE A 20 8.33 22.15 -0.15
C PHE A 20 9.00 23.02 0.92
N LEU A 21 8.51 22.96 2.17
CA LEU A 21 9.19 23.59 3.30
C LEU A 21 10.55 22.92 3.60
N MET A 22 10.58 21.58 3.54
CA MET A 22 11.75 20.76 3.85
C MET A 22 11.64 19.42 3.12
N VAL A 23 12.80 18.84 2.74
CA VAL A 23 12.91 17.47 2.22
C VAL A 23 13.79 16.67 3.17
N ILE A 24 13.29 15.52 3.63
CA ILE A 24 14.00 14.63 4.56
C ILE A 24 14.38 13.36 3.80
N GLY A 25 15.68 13.04 3.76
CA GLY A 25 16.21 11.83 3.13
C GLY A 25 16.52 10.76 4.16
N PHE A 26 16.05 9.54 3.93
CA PHE A 26 16.36 8.37 4.76
C PHE A 26 17.37 7.46 4.05
N VAL A 27 18.40 7.04 4.76
CA VAL A 27 19.45 6.14 4.26
C VAL A 27 19.71 5.04 5.29
N SER A 28 19.90 3.82 4.82
CA SER A 28 20.35 2.70 5.66
C SER A 28 21.87 2.76 5.77
N SER A 29 22.38 2.86 7.00
CA SER A 29 23.81 2.90 7.30
C SER A 29 24.48 1.53 7.23
N ASP A 30 23.70 0.45 7.37
CA ASP A 30 24.16 -0.94 7.35
C ASP A 30 23.87 -1.67 6.03
N GLY A 31 23.25 -0.99 5.07
CA GLY A 31 22.92 -1.53 3.74
C GLY A 31 21.85 -2.64 3.75
N LYS A 32 21.20 -2.89 4.88
CA LYS A 32 20.21 -3.98 5.00
C LYS A 32 18.84 -3.60 4.46
N MET A 33 18.56 -2.31 4.33
CA MET A 33 17.26 -1.82 3.82
C MET A 33 17.45 -1.24 2.43
N ASN A 34 16.70 -1.76 1.48
CA ASN A 34 16.61 -1.18 0.15
C ASN A 34 15.68 0.06 0.16
N SER A 35 15.57 0.75 -0.98
CA SER A 35 14.73 1.95 -1.10
C SER A 35 13.25 1.69 -0.79
N THR A 36 12.74 0.50 -1.07
CA THR A 36 11.35 0.11 -0.78
C THR A 36 11.16 -0.15 0.71
N ASP A 37 12.11 -0.83 1.36
CA ASP A 37 12.06 -1.08 2.81
C ASP A 37 12.11 0.23 3.60
N LEU A 38 12.94 1.19 3.15
CA LEU A 38 12.99 2.52 3.75
C LEU A 38 11.70 3.31 3.50
N ALA A 39 11.14 3.26 2.29
CA ALA A 39 9.88 3.93 1.98
C ALA A 39 8.72 3.39 2.83
N ASP A 40 8.65 2.07 2.99
CA ASP A 40 7.64 1.39 3.81
C ASP A 40 7.78 1.75 5.29
N TYR A 41 9.00 1.71 5.83
CA TYR A 41 9.28 2.11 7.21
C TYR A 41 8.86 3.57 7.49
N VAL A 42 9.20 4.48 6.56
CA VAL A 42 8.84 5.89 6.66
C VAL A 42 7.33 6.08 6.58
N ASP A 43 6.64 5.38 5.68
CA ASP A 43 5.19 5.51 5.57
C ASP A 43 4.46 4.99 6.81
N ALA A 44 4.84 3.79 7.28
CA ALA A 44 4.19 3.13 8.40
C ALA A 44 4.46 3.78 9.76
N THR A 45 5.65 4.37 9.95
CA THR A 45 6.09 4.85 11.29
C THR A 45 6.20 6.36 11.37
N VAL A 46 6.69 7.01 10.30
CA VAL A 46 7.13 8.41 10.36
C VAL A 46 6.09 9.35 9.77
N ASN A 47 5.48 8.98 8.63
CA ASN A 47 4.56 9.83 7.88
C ASN A 47 3.36 10.25 8.73
N ASP A 48 2.76 9.30 9.43
CA ASP A 48 1.64 9.52 10.34
C ASP A 48 1.99 10.39 11.56
N THR A 49 3.24 10.33 12.02
CA THR A 49 3.72 11.19 13.11
C THR A 49 3.93 12.62 12.61
N LEU A 50 4.52 12.80 11.43
CA LEU A 50 4.76 14.11 10.81
C LEU A 50 3.45 14.84 10.47
N LYS A 51 2.47 14.13 9.92
CA LYS A 51 1.14 14.70 9.62
C LYS A 51 0.41 15.27 10.85
N ARG A 52 0.76 14.81 12.05
CA ARG A 52 0.15 15.25 13.31
C ARG A 52 0.87 16.43 13.97
N VAL A 53 2.03 16.85 13.46
CA VAL A 53 2.76 18.01 14.00
C VAL A 53 2.04 19.29 13.59
N GLU A 54 1.79 20.16 14.57
CA GLU A 54 1.13 21.45 14.33
C GLU A 54 1.96 22.30 13.34
N GLY A 55 1.30 22.81 12.30
CA GLY A 55 1.95 23.57 11.22
C GLY A 55 2.38 22.72 10.01
N VAL A 56 2.29 21.38 10.07
CA VAL A 56 2.50 20.53 8.90
C VAL A 56 1.21 20.50 8.05
N GLY A 57 1.28 21.02 6.83
CA GLY A 57 0.13 21.08 5.92
C GLY A 57 -0.10 19.79 5.14
N SER A 58 0.90 19.35 4.36
CA SER A 58 0.89 18.10 3.63
C SER A 58 2.28 17.47 3.62
N THR A 59 2.33 16.14 3.67
CA THR A 59 3.55 15.36 3.51
C THR A 59 3.46 14.60 2.20
N GLN A 60 4.56 14.58 1.44
CA GLN A 60 4.71 13.77 0.23
C GLN A 60 5.79 12.73 0.50
N LEU A 61 5.43 11.45 0.39
CA LEU A 61 6.41 10.36 0.43
C LEU A 61 7.08 10.24 -0.94
N PHE A 62 8.41 10.31 -0.97
CA PHE A 62 9.21 10.08 -2.17
C PHE A 62 9.62 8.61 -2.22
N GLY A 63 8.72 7.76 -2.72
CA GLY A 63 8.88 6.32 -2.79
C GLY A 63 7.51 5.64 -2.85
N SER A 64 7.48 4.36 -3.20
CA SER A 64 6.27 3.54 -3.10
C SER A 64 6.42 2.59 -1.92
N GLY A 65 5.42 2.52 -1.04
CA GLY A 65 5.33 1.49 -0.01
C GLY A 65 5.33 0.08 -0.62
N TYR A 66 5.45 -0.94 0.24
CA TYR A 66 5.50 -2.31 -0.24
C TYR A 66 4.19 -2.69 -0.93
N ALA A 67 4.29 -3.22 -2.15
CA ALA A 67 3.15 -3.77 -2.88
C ALA A 67 3.41 -5.25 -3.18
N MET A 68 2.42 -6.10 -2.93
CA MET A 68 2.48 -7.51 -3.34
C MET A 68 2.47 -7.57 -4.87
N ARG A 69 3.62 -7.89 -5.48
CA ARG A 69 3.75 -8.05 -6.92
C ARG A 69 3.60 -9.52 -7.29
N ILE A 70 2.62 -9.81 -8.14
CA ILE A 70 2.35 -11.17 -8.63
C ILE A 70 2.69 -11.20 -10.11
N TRP A 71 3.77 -11.90 -10.43
CA TRP A 71 4.25 -12.07 -11.81
C TRP A 71 3.73 -13.40 -12.34
N LEU A 72 2.78 -13.34 -13.26
CA LEU A 72 2.17 -14.52 -13.87
C LEU A 72 3.08 -15.13 -14.93
N ASP A 73 3.16 -16.46 -14.94
CA ASP A 73 3.90 -17.24 -15.92
C ASP A 73 2.90 -17.88 -16.92
N PRO A 74 2.87 -17.44 -18.19
CA PRO A 74 1.85 -17.87 -19.15
C PRO A 74 1.96 -19.36 -19.51
N ASP A 75 3.17 -19.93 -19.48
CA ASP A 75 3.38 -21.35 -19.81
C ASP A 75 2.83 -22.25 -18.70
N LYS A 76 3.00 -21.83 -17.44
CA LYS A 76 2.40 -22.52 -16.29
C LYS A 76 0.88 -22.38 -16.28
N LEU A 77 0.34 -21.20 -16.57
CA LEU A 77 -1.11 -21.00 -16.67
C LEU A 77 -1.72 -21.91 -17.73
N ALA A 78 -1.11 -21.99 -18.92
CA ALA A 78 -1.55 -22.88 -19.99
C ALA A 78 -1.49 -24.35 -19.59
N LYS A 79 -0.45 -24.77 -18.87
CA LYS A 79 -0.28 -26.16 -18.37
C LYS A 79 -1.38 -26.57 -17.38
N TYR A 80 -1.88 -25.64 -16.58
CA TYR A 80 -2.97 -25.88 -15.63
C TYR A 80 -4.36 -25.51 -16.16
N ALA A 81 -4.47 -25.16 -17.44
CA ALA A 81 -5.69 -24.65 -18.06
C ALA A 81 -6.32 -23.48 -17.29
N LEU A 82 -5.47 -22.63 -16.70
CA LEU A 82 -5.87 -21.44 -15.93
C LEU A 82 -5.75 -20.19 -16.79
N MET A 83 -6.67 -19.25 -16.59
CA MET A 83 -6.64 -17.92 -17.15
C MET A 83 -6.20 -16.89 -16.09
N PRO A 84 -5.68 -15.72 -16.49
CA PRO A 84 -5.28 -14.67 -15.53
C PRO A 84 -6.41 -14.21 -14.59
N ASN A 85 -7.67 -14.26 -15.04
CA ASN A 85 -8.84 -13.97 -14.21
C ASN A 85 -9.01 -14.96 -13.05
N ASP A 86 -8.71 -16.25 -13.26
CA ASP A 86 -8.82 -17.28 -12.23
C ASP A 86 -7.85 -17.00 -11.08
N VAL A 87 -6.66 -16.48 -11.40
CA VAL A 87 -5.68 -16.09 -10.38
C VAL A 87 -6.14 -14.87 -9.59
N ALA A 88 -6.66 -13.84 -10.26
CA ALA A 88 -7.19 -12.66 -9.60
C ALA A 88 -8.36 -13.00 -8.66
N SER A 89 -9.33 -13.80 -9.14
CA SER A 89 -10.47 -14.25 -8.33
C SER A 89 -10.04 -15.13 -7.15
N ALA A 90 -9.03 -15.99 -7.32
CA ALA A 90 -8.51 -16.80 -6.22
C ALA A 90 -7.83 -15.95 -5.14
N ILE A 91 -7.08 -14.92 -5.51
CA ILE A 91 -6.46 -13.98 -4.57
C ILE A 91 -7.54 -13.19 -3.82
N GLU A 92 -8.54 -12.66 -4.51
CA GLU A 92 -9.64 -11.93 -3.88
C GLU A 92 -10.43 -12.80 -2.91
N ALA A 93 -10.65 -14.08 -3.23
CA ALA A 93 -11.37 -15.01 -2.37
C ALA A 93 -10.57 -15.44 -1.12
N GLN A 94 -9.26 -15.64 -1.27
CA GLN A 94 -8.40 -16.18 -0.20
C GLN A 94 -7.71 -15.11 0.64
N ASN A 95 -7.47 -13.92 0.08
CA ASN A 95 -6.96 -12.77 0.83
C ASN A 95 -8.11 -12.00 1.50
N THR A 96 -9.04 -12.72 2.11
CA THR A 96 -10.15 -12.15 2.88
C THR A 96 -9.86 -12.28 4.37
N GLN A 97 -9.97 -11.16 5.10
CA GLN A 97 -9.92 -11.19 6.55
C GLN A 97 -11.27 -11.67 7.07
N VAL A 98 -11.43 -12.99 7.20
CA VAL A 98 -12.65 -13.59 7.72
C VAL A 98 -12.73 -13.25 9.21
N SER A 99 -13.65 -12.37 9.59
CA SER A 99 -13.99 -12.15 10.99
C SER A 99 -14.76 -13.39 11.45
N ALA A 100 -14.04 -14.40 11.96
CA ALA A 100 -14.65 -15.53 12.63
C ALA A 100 -15.39 -14.98 13.85
N GLY A 101 -16.71 -14.84 13.74
CA GLY A 101 -17.56 -14.32 14.80
C GLY A 101 -17.30 -15.01 16.14
N ARG A 102 -17.54 -14.27 17.23
CA ARG A 102 -17.35 -14.77 18.60
C ARG A 102 -18.22 -16.01 18.83
N PRO A 103 -17.68 -17.12 19.38
CA PRO A 103 -18.51 -18.27 19.72
C PRO A 103 -19.60 -17.84 20.70
N PRO A 104 -20.83 -18.39 20.60
CA PRO A 104 -21.92 -18.03 21.48
C PRO A 104 -21.50 -18.35 22.92
N SER A 105 -21.37 -17.31 23.75
CA SER A 105 -21.27 -17.48 25.19
C SER A 105 -22.64 -17.93 25.67
N TRP A 106 -22.80 -19.23 25.89
CA TRP A 106 -23.97 -19.79 26.55
C TRP A 106 -24.03 -19.27 28.00
N PRO A 107 -25.22 -18.94 28.52
CA PRO A 107 -25.43 -18.27 29.82
C PRO A 107 -25.15 -19.17 31.03
#